data_AF-A0A9D1LAU4-F1
#
_entry.id   AF-A0A9D1LAU4-F1
#
_cell.length_a   1.000
_cell.length_b   1.000
_cell.length_c   1.000
_cell.angle_alpha   90.00
_cell.angle_beta   90.00
_cell.angle_gamma   90.00
#
_symmetry.space_group_name_H-M   'P 1'
#
loop_
_entity.id
_entity.type
_entity.pdbx_description
1 polymer ?
#
loop_
_entity_poly.entity_id
_entity_poly.type
_entity_poly.pdbx_seq_one_letter_code
_entity_poly.pdbx_strand_id
1 'polypeptide(L)'
;MKLNNPNAELYIPDGTDEKTALSRTTDLCIAAHQDDIEIMAFAPAAKCYGKPDRWFTGVVVTDGAGSPRTGIYENYTDEEMKRVRIGEQKRAAAVGGYSAQFLLGYPSGAVKDPGDSGRAVSSELAAIIDQCAPEILYVHNFADKHDTHVAVALRAAEAVRSLPAERRPSKIYALEVWRGLDWLCDEDKTCFDTSAHPNLAAALLGVYDSQIAGGKRYDSAALGRRLANATFYASHDTDSFESCSYGIDITDFINGTGSPQDFICEYIHRFEKEVRERIGRLSE
;
A
#
# COMPACT_ATOMS: atom_id res chain seq x y z
N MET A 1 1.78 -18.50 -12.43
CA MET A 1 0.55 -18.91 -11.74
C MET A 1 -0.63 -18.49 -12.59
N LYS A 2 -1.76 -19.20 -12.52
CA LYS A 2 -2.96 -18.78 -13.25
C LYS A 2 -3.69 -17.71 -12.44
N LEU A 3 -3.84 -16.52 -13.02
CA LEU A 3 -4.69 -15.46 -12.48
C LEU A 3 -6.16 -15.67 -12.88
N ASN A 4 -7.08 -15.22 -12.05
CA ASN A 4 -8.53 -15.43 -12.17
C ASN A 4 -9.16 -14.52 -13.23
N ASN A 5 -8.72 -13.26 -13.29
CA ASN A 5 -9.21 -12.27 -14.24
C ASN A 5 -8.45 -12.39 -15.58
N PRO A 6 -9.14 -12.53 -16.73
CA PRO A 6 -8.47 -12.65 -18.04
C PRO A 6 -7.69 -11.39 -18.45
N ASN A 7 -7.98 -10.24 -17.83
CA ASN A 7 -7.25 -8.99 -18.04
C ASN A 7 -6.09 -8.79 -17.05
N ALA A 8 -5.84 -9.76 -16.16
CA ALA A 8 -4.76 -9.64 -15.18
C ALA A 8 -3.40 -9.89 -15.83
N GLU A 9 -2.40 -9.09 -15.44
CA GLU A 9 -1.04 -9.20 -15.91
C GLU A 9 -0.05 -9.40 -14.75
N LEU A 10 0.97 -10.21 -15.00
CA LEU A 10 2.17 -10.30 -14.16
C LEU A 10 3.36 -9.76 -14.97
N TYR A 11 3.96 -8.69 -14.48
CA TYR A 11 5.14 -8.07 -15.08
C TYR A 11 6.38 -8.36 -14.24
N ILE A 12 7.46 -8.81 -14.87
CA ILE A 12 8.74 -9.12 -14.24
C ILE A 12 9.79 -8.19 -14.87
N PRO A 13 10.23 -7.12 -14.17
CA PRO A 13 11.02 -6.06 -14.79
C PRO A 13 12.38 -6.48 -15.35
N ASP A 14 13.05 -7.44 -14.71
CA ASP A 14 14.37 -7.95 -15.12
C ASP A 14 14.30 -9.12 -16.11
N GLY A 15 13.08 -9.56 -16.49
CA GLY A 15 12.87 -10.65 -17.43
C GLY A 15 13.27 -12.04 -16.94
N THR A 16 13.49 -12.22 -15.62
CA THR A 16 13.73 -13.57 -15.05
C THR A 16 12.47 -14.44 -15.13
N ASP A 17 12.62 -15.75 -14.89
CA ASP A 17 11.47 -16.66 -14.92
C ASP A 17 10.50 -16.40 -13.75
N GLU A 18 9.23 -16.72 -13.97
CA GLU A 18 8.16 -16.45 -13.02
C GLU A 18 8.39 -17.07 -11.63
N LYS A 19 8.90 -18.31 -11.58
CA LYS A 19 9.12 -19.00 -10.31
C LYS A 19 10.24 -18.31 -9.53
N THR A 20 11.33 -17.94 -10.20
CA THR A 20 12.42 -17.16 -9.59
C THR A 20 11.94 -15.80 -9.12
N ALA A 21 11.17 -15.07 -9.94
CA ALA A 21 10.65 -13.75 -9.60
C ALA A 21 9.71 -13.76 -8.38
N LEU A 22 8.81 -14.75 -8.26
CA LEU A 22 7.91 -14.83 -7.12
C LEU A 22 8.64 -15.32 -5.86
N SER A 23 9.41 -16.41 -5.96
CA SER A 23 10.06 -17.05 -4.81
C SER A 23 11.19 -16.25 -4.15
N ARG A 24 11.75 -15.24 -4.82
CA ARG A 24 12.75 -14.33 -4.22
C ARG A 24 12.13 -13.18 -3.40
N THR A 25 10.81 -12.97 -3.47
CA THR A 25 10.10 -11.88 -2.78
C THR A 25 10.36 -11.91 -1.27
N THR A 26 10.87 -10.81 -0.71
CA THR A 26 11.01 -10.65 0.75
C THR A 26 9.94 -9.72 1.32
N ASP A 27 9.56 -8.70 0.54
CA ASP A 27 8.68 -7.61 0.96
C ASP A 27 7.55 -7.47 -0.11
N LEU A 28 6.28 -7.68 0.27
CA LEU A 28 5.12 -7.68 -0.66
C LEU A 28 4.17 -6.53 -0.33
N CYS A 29 3.68 -5.79 -1.32
CA CYS A 29 2.70 -4.73 -1.14
C CYS A 29 1.41 -5.01 -1.93
N ILE A 30 0.25 -4.96 -1.26
CA ILE A 30 -1.08 -5.08 -1.88
C ILE A 30 -1.80 -3.73 -1.80
N ALA A 31 -2.03 -3.14 -2.97
CA ALA A 31 -2.57 -1.81 -3.17
C ALA A 31 -3.82 -1.83 -4.06
N ALA A 32 -4.63 -0.78 -3.97
CA ALA A 32 -5.92 -0.75 -4.67
C ALA A 32 -5.78 -0.28 -6.11
N HIS A 33 -5.10 0.84 -6.34
CA HIS A 33 -4.93 1.48 -7.64
C HIS A 33 -3.45 1.57 -8.02
N GLN A 34 -3.18 1.95 -9.27
CA GLN A 34 -1.85 2.35 -9.70
C GLN A 34 -1.51 3.70 -9.06
N ASP A 35 -0.28 3.87 -8.55
CA ASP A 35 0.24 4.95 -7.68
C ASP A 35 0.25 4.68 -6.16
N ASP A 36 -0.74 3.96 -5.63
CA ASP A 36 -0.88 3.68 -4.18
C ASP A 36 0.40 3.07 -3.58
N ILE A 37 1.07 2.15 -4.30
CA ILE A 37 2.30 1.46 -3.86
C ILE A 37 3.41 2.47 -3.61
N GLU A 38 3.67 3.36 -4.57
CA GLU A 38 4.74 4.35 -4.51
C GLU A 38 4.42 5.49 -3.53
N ILE A 39 3.13 5.70 -3.18
CA ILE A 39 2.68 6.61 -2.13
C ILE A 39 2.88 6.01 -0.73
N MET A 40 2.42 4.79 -0.46
CA MET A 40 2.46 4.22 0.90
C MET A 40 3.72 3.42 1.22
N ALA A 41 4.20 2.61 0.27
CA ALA A 41 5.21 1.58 0.48
C ALA A 41 6.59 1.95 -0.08
N PHE A 42 6.94 3.25 -0.14
CA PHE A 42 8.26 3.67 -0.62
C PHE A 42 9.41 3.16 0.26
N ALA A 43 9.26 3.17 1.60
CA ALA A 43 10.29 2.68 2.51
C ALA A 43 10.71 1.20 2.24
N PRO A 44 9.79 0.22 2.17
CA PRO A 44 10.17 -1.16 1.83
C PRO A 44 10.67 -1.32 0.39
N ALA A 45 10.17 -0.55 -0.57
CA ALA A 45 10.72 -0.53 -1.93
C ALA A 45 12.18 -0.04 -1.94
N ALA A 46 12.48 1.07 -1.25
CA ALA A 46 13.82 1.63 -1.12
C ALA A 46 14.78 0.70 -0.34
N LYS A 47 14.28 0.02 0.70
CA LYS A 47 15.03 -1.01 1.46
C LYS A 47 15.50 -2.17 0.56
N CYS A 48 14.70 -2.56 -0.43
CA CYS A 48 15.04 -3.62 -1.40
C CYS A 48 15.86 -3.12 -2.59
N TYR A 49 15.84 -1.81 -2.88
CA TYR A 49 16.42 -1.26 -4.10
C TYR A 49 17.92 -1.57 -4.25
N GLY A 50 18.27 -2.24 -5.34
CA GLY A 50 19.66 -2.60 -5.67
C GLY A 50 20.30 -3.61 -4.71
N LYS A 51 19.52 -4.34 -3.90
CA LYS A 51 20.03 -5.41 -3.01
C LYS A 51 20.05 -6.76 -3.72
N PRO A 52 21.03 -7.65 -3.41
CA PRO A 52 21.06 -9.00 -3.97
C PRO A 52 20.06 -9.96 -3.29
N ASP A 53 19.71 -9.67 -2.03
CA ASP A 53 19.03 -10.56 -1.07
C ASP A 53 17.71 -9.99 -0.53
N ARG A 54 17.27 -8.84 -1.04
CA ARG A 54 16.00 -8.18 -0.70
C ARG A 54 15.26 -7.80 -1.97
N TRP A 55 13.98 -8.15 -2.03
CA TRP A 55 13.18 -8.07 -3.26
C TRP A 55 11.76 -7.64 -2.93
N PHE A 56 11.36 -6.53 -3.53
CA PHE A 56 10.02 -5.96 -3.38
C PHE A 56 9.09 -6.43 -4.50
N THR A 57 7.88 -6.86 -4.17
CA THR A 57 6.83 -7.24 -5.14
C THR A 57 5.60 -6.37 -4.93
N GLY A 58 5.04 -5.86 -6.02
CA GLY A 58 3.80 -5.05 -6.01
C GLY A 58 2.58 -5.84 -6.49
N VAL A 59 1.42 -5.57 -5.91
CA VAL A 59 0.11 -6.06 -6.37
C VAL A 59 -0.85 -4.88 -6.44
N VAL A 60 -1.31 -4.51 -7.64
CA VAL A 60 -2.41 -3.57 -7.82
C VAL A 60 -3.67 -4.37 -8.13
N VAL A 61 -4.70 -4.22 -7.28
CA VAL A 61 -5.92 -5.02 -7.37
C VAL A 61 -6.87 -4.52 -8.48
N THR A 62 -7.01 -3.21 -8.67
CA THR A 62 -8.04 -2.66 -9.57
C THR A 62 -7.56 -2.23 -10.95
N ASP A 63 -8.51 -2.11 -11.88
CA ASP A 63 -8.27 -1.69 -13.27
C ASP A 63 -7.93 -0.19 -13.44
N GLY A 64 -8.28 0.66 -12.45
CA GLY A 64 -8.00 2.09 -12.51
C GLY A 64 -8.88 2.87 -13.49
N ALA A 65 -10.03 2.33 -13.93
CA ALA A 65 -10.89 2.96 -14.94
C ALA A 65 -11.52 4.30 -14.51
N GLY A 66 -11.99 4.36 -13.25
CA GLY A 66 -12.91 5.39 -12.76
C GLY A 66 -12.27 6.68 -12.22
N SER A 67 -10.96 6.86 -12.37
CA SER A 67 -10.28 8.08 -11.89
C SER A 67 -10.51 9.28 -12.80
N PRO A 68 -10.32 10.52 -12.29
CA PRO A 68 -10.43 11.74 -13.09
C PRO A 68 -9.49 11.76 -14.31
N ARG A 69 -9.96 12.38 -15.40
CA ARG A 69 -9.21 12.60 -16.65
C ARG A 69 -9.17 14.08 -16.95
N THR A 70 -8.01 14.61 -17.36
CA THR A 70 -7.81 16.01 -17.74
C THR A 70 -6.66 16.11 -18.76
N GLY A 71 -6.45 17.30 -19.33
CA GLY A 71 -5.30 17.57 -20.19
C GLY A 71 -5.27 16.63 -21.39
N ILE A 72 -4.11 16.03 -21.68
CA ILE A 72 -3.96 15.10 -22.82
C ILE A 72 -4.81 13.83 -22.70
N TYR A 73 -5.32 13.52 -21.50
CA TYR A 73 -6.14 12.34 -21.20
C TYR A 73 -7.65 12.61 -21.21
N GLU A 74 -8.09 13.86 -21.38
CA GLU A 74 -9.51 14.27 -21.26
C GLU A 74 -10.45 13.46 -22.18
N ASN A 75 -9.99 13.15 -23.40
CA ASN A 75 -10.78 12.42 -24.39
C ASN A 75 -10.55 10.90 -24.37
N TYR A 76 -9.79 10.36 -23.40
CA TYR A 76 -9.49 8.92 -23.35
C TYR A 76 -10.70 8.13 -22.84
N THR A 77 -10.98 7.01 -23.50
CA THR A 77 -11.88 5.98 -23.00
C THR A 77 -11.31 5.28 -21.77
N ASP A 78 -12.16 4.55 -21.07
CA ASP A 78 -11.80 3.76 -19.89
C ASP A 78 -10.74 2.69 -20.23
N GLU A 79 -10.85 2.06 -21.40
CA GLU A 79 -9.89 1.06 -21.87
C GLU A 79 -8.54 1.68 -22.28
N GLU A 80 -8.53 2.92 -22.78
CA GLU A 80 -7.28 3.64 -23.04
C GLU A 80 -6.61 4.07 -21.73
N MET A 81 -7.38 4.57 -20.75
CA MET A 81 -6.85 4.91 -19.43
C MET A 81 -6.26 3.71 -18.70
N LYS A 82 -6.94 2.55 -18.72
CA LYS A 82 -6.39 1.29 -18.17
C LYS A 82 -5.00 0.99 -18.73
N ARG A 83 -4.84 1.07 -20.06
CA ARG A 83 -3.55 0.81 -20.74
C ARG A 83 -2.47 1.80 -20.34
N VAL A 84 -2.79 3.10 -20.25
CA VAL A 84 -1.86 4.14 -19.77
C VAL A 84 -1.35 3.77 -18.38
N ARG A 85 -2.27 3.47 -17.46
CA ARG A 85 -1.99 3.23 -16.03
C ARG A 85 -1.24 1.93 -15.78
N ILE A 86 -1.59 0.87 -16.51
CA ILE A 86 -0.79 -0.36 -16.60
C ILE A 86 0.65 -0.03 -17.05
N GLY A 87 0.80 0.82 -18.06
CA GLY A 87 2.11 1.28 -18.53
C GLY A 87 2.86 2.19 -17.54
N GLU A 88 2.16 2.92 -16.68
CA GLU A 88 2.74 3.71 -15.58
C GLU A 88 3.24 2.82 -14.45
N GLN A 89 2.40 1.90 -13.94
CA GLN A 89 2.80 0.98 -12.86
C GLN A 89 3.94 0.05 -13.30
N LYS A 90 3.95 -0.41 -14.56
CA LYS A 90 5.09 -1.18 -15.12
C LYS A 90 6.37 -0.34 -15.15
N ARG A 91 6.29 0.96 -15.48
CA ARG A 91 7.44 1.88 -15.40
C ARG A 91 7.90 2.11 -13.96
N ALA A 92 6.97 2.27 -13.00
CA ALA A 92 7.31 2.36 -11.58
C ALA A 92 8.04 1.11 -11.09
N ALA A 93 7.51 -0.08 -11.39
CA ALA A 93 8.12 -1.36 -11.04
C ALA A 93 9.53 -1.54 -11.64
N ALA A 94 9.74 -1.08 -12.88
CA ALA A 94 11.07 -1.10 -13.52
C ALA A 94 12.05 -0.09 -12.91
N VAL A 95 11.61 1.15 -12.65
CA VAL A 95 12.41 2.20 -12.00
C VAL A 95 12.78 1.80 -10.57
N GLY A 96 11.84 1.19 -9.84
CA GLY A 96 11.99 0.69 -8.48
C GLY A 96 12.70 -0.65 -8.34
N GLY A 97 13.12 -1.28 -9.44
CA GLY A 97 13.82 -2.57 -9.40
C GLY A 97 13.01 -3.70 -8.75
N TYR A 98 11.69 -3.72 -8.97
CA TYR A 98 10.81 -4.70 -8.33
C TYR A 98 11.09 -6.11 -8.85
N SER A 99 10.86 -7.09 -8.00
CA SER A 99 10.92 -8.50 -8.35
C SER A 99 9.84 -8.88 -9.35
N ALA A 100 8.63 -8.41 -9.08
CA ALA A 100 7.41 -8.65 -9.84
C ALA A 100 6.37 -7.55 -9.56
N GLN A 101 5.46 -7.35 -10.49
CA GLN A 101 4.30 -6.47 -10.38
C GLN A 101 3.06 -7.18 -10.92
N PHE A 102 2.12 -7.49 -10.05
CA PHE A 102 0.79 -7.97 -10.42
C PHE A 102 -0.13 -6.78 -10.68
N LEU A 103 -0.98 -6.92 -11.70
CA LEU A 103 -2.02 -5.99 -12.11
C LEU A 103 -3.30 -6.81 -12.29
N LEU A 104 -4.15 -6.92 -11.27
CA LEU A 104 -5.26 -7.89 -11.26
C LEU A 104 -6.50 -7.42 -12.02
N GLY A 105 -6.59 -6.12 -12.33
CA GLY A 105 -7.58 -5.57 -13.26
C GLY A 105 -9.05 -5.71 -12.83
N TYR A 106 -9.33 -5.84 -11.53
CA TYR A 106 -10.71 -5.91 -11.04
C TYR A 106 -11.40 -4.52 -11.07
N PRO A 107 -12.68 -4.42 -11.42
CA PRO A 107 -13.42 -3.19 -11.21
C PRO A 107 -13.59 -2.96 -9.70
N SER A 108 -13.45 -1.71 -9.23
CA SER A 108 -13.53 -1.40 -7.78
C SER A 108 -14.85 -1.86 -7.13
N GLY A 109 -15.93 -1.98 -7.91
CA GLY A 109 -17.21 -2.53 -7.44
C GLY A 109 -17.13 -3.99 -6.99
N ALA A 110 -16.38 -4.84 -7.71
CA ALA A 110 -16.19 -6.25 -7.35
C ALA A 110 -15.31 -6.41 -6.10
N VAL A 111 -14.34 -5.51 -5.90
CA VAL A 111 -13.48 -5.54 -4.70
C VAL A 111 -14.25 -5.11 -3.45
N LYS A 112 -15.17 -4.15 -3.59
CA LYS A 112 -16.04 -3.65 -2.50
C LYS A 112 -17.21 -4.58 -2.15
N ASP A 113 -17.50 -5.61 -2.94
CA ASP A 113 -18.56 -6.57 -2.69
C ASP A 113 -18.14 -7.59 -1.59
N PRO A 114 -18.84 -7.71 -0.44
CA PRO A 114 -18.60 -8.77 0.54
C PRO A 114 -19.05 -10.17 0.08
N GLY A 115 -19.74 -10.25 -1.06
CA GLY A 115 -20.20 -11.47 -1.72
C GLY A 115 -19.12 -12.26 -2.45
N ASP A 116 -19.54 -13.02 -3.47
CA ASP A 116 -18.66 -13.95 -4.19
C ASP A 116 -17.53 -13.25 -4.94
N SER A 117 -17.77 -12.05 -5.47
CA SER A 117 -16.75 -11.38 -6.30
C SER A 117 -15.57 -10.90 -5.46
N GLY A 118 -15.83 -10.34 -4.28
CA GLY A 118 -14.77 -10.01 -3.33
C GLY A 118 -14.12 -11.24 -2.69
N ARG A 119 -14.86 -12.34 -2.42
CA ARG A 119 -14.25 -13.61 -1.98
C ARG A 119 -13.28 -14.19 -3.01
N ALA A 120 -13.58 -14.05 -4.30
CA ALA A 120 -12.66 -14.45 -5.37
C ALA A 120 -11.37 -13.62 -5.37
N VAL A 121 -11.46 -12.31 -5.08
CA VAL A 121 -10.28 -11.44 -4.89
C VAL A 121 -9.45 -11.91 -3.68
N SER A 122 -10.07 -12.12 -2.50
CA SER A 122 -9.35 -12.61 -1.30
C SER A 122 -8.66 -13.96 -1.55
N SER A 123 -9.30 -14.85 -2.31
CA SER A 123 -8.74 -16.16 -2.67
C SER A 123 -7.53 -16.05 -3.62
N GLU A 124 -7.56 -15.11 -4.57
CA GLU A 124 -6.42 -14.86 -5.46
C GLU A 124 -5.25 -14.19 -4.71
N LEU A 125 -5.54 -13.21 -3.85
CA LEU A 125 -4.52 -12.60 -2.99
C LEU A 125 -3.85 -13.65 -2.08
N ALA A 126 -4.61 -14.61 -1.54
CA ALA A 126 -4.04 -15.70 -0.76
C ALA A 126 -3.08 -16.57 -1.59
N ALA A 127 -3.44 -16.89 -2.84
CA ALA A 127 -2.57 -17.62 -3.76
C ALA A 127 -1.30 -16.83 -4.13
N ILE A 128 -1.39 -15.51 -4.29
CA ILE A 128 -0.22 -14.65 -4.55
C ILE A 128 0.70 -14.61 -3.32
N ILE A 129 0.15 -14.42 -2.12
CA ILE A 129 0.92 -14.42 -0.87
C ILE A 129 1.61 -15.78 -0.65
N ASP A 130 0.91 -16.90 -0.92
CA ASP A 130 1.48 -18.25 -0.79
C ASP A 130 2.63 -18.50 -1.78
N GLN A 131 2.51 -18.06 -3.04
CA GLN A 131 3.58 -18.20 -4.06
C GLN A 131 4.77 -17.27 -3.80
N CYS A 132 4.54 -16.06 -3.28
CA CYS A 132 5.61 -15.11 -2.96
C CYS A 132 6.28 -15.41 -1.62
N ALA A 133 5.57 -16.02 -0.67
CA ALA A 133 5.99 -16.32 0.70
C ALA A 133 6.79 -15.18 1.38
N PRO A 134 6.29 -13.92 1.37
CA PRO A 134 7.05 -12.77 1.84
C PRO A 134 7.27 -12.80 3.36
N GLU A 135 8.41 -12.26 3.80
CA GLU A 135 8.67 -12.00 5.22
C GLU A 135 7.71 -10.93 5.75
N ILE A 136 7.51 -9.87 4.97
CA ILE A 136 6.70 -8.70 5.35
C ILE A 136 5.66 -8.38 4.28
N LEU A 137 4.41 -8.15 4.71
CA LEU A 137 3.30 -7.72 3.88
C LEU A 137 2.87 -6.29 4.23
N TYR A 138 2.62 -5.48 3.20
CA TYR A 138 2.16 -4.10 3.31
C TYR A 138 0.79 -3.94 2.65
N VAL A 139 -0.15 -3.29 3.34
CA VAL A 139 -1.54 -3.09 2.90
C VAL A 139 -2.02 -1.68 3.22
N HIS A 140 -3.15 -1.28 2.66
CA HIS A 140 -3.90 -0.08 3.07
C HIS A 140 -4.39 -0.19 4.54
N ASN A 141 -4.52 0.95 5.24
CA ASN A 141 -5.08 0.98 6.59
C ASN A 141 -6.62 0.97 6.63
N PHE A 142 -7.19 0.39 7.69
CA PHE A 142 -8.65 0.24 7.85
C PHE A 142 -9.39 1.57 8.12
N ALA A 143 -8.68 2.65 8.45
CA ALA A 143 -9.24 3.98 8.65
C ALA A 143 -9.18 4.87 7.39
N ASP A 144 -8.69 4.35 6.25
CA ASP A 144 -8.51 5.18 5.06
C ASP A 144 -9.82 5.84 4.59
N LYS A 145 -9.72 7.01 3.95
CA LYS A 145 -10.87 7.79 3.50
C LYS A 145 -11.50 7.24 2.22
N HIS A 146 -10.83 6.34 1.50
CA HIS A 146 -11.27 5.83 0.21
C HIS A 146 -11.81 4.40 0.30
N ASP A 147 -13.11 4.20 0.02
CA ASP A 147 -13.79 2.89 0.19
C ASP A 147 -13.04 1.70 -0.43
N THR A 148 -12.45 1.88 -1.62
CA THR A 148 -11.68 0.82 -2.30
C THR A 148 -10.40 0.45 -1.55
N HIS A 149 -9.77 1.39 -0.84
CA HIS A 149 -8.56 1.14 -0.03
C HIS A 149 -8.91 0.27 1.18
N VAL A 150 -9.97 0.67 1.90
CA VAL A 150 -10.54 -0.12 3.01
C VAL A 150 -10.96 -1.51 2.52
N ALA A 151 -11.67 -1.60 1.39
CA ALA A 151 -12.06 -2.90 0.82
C ALA A 151 -10.86 -3.79 0.49
N VAL A 152 -9.80 -3.27 -0.14
CA VAL A 152 -8.57 -4.03 -0.41
C VAL A 152 -7.88 -4.46 0.88
N ALA A 153 -7.82 -3.61 1.91
CA ALA A 153 -7.31 -3.98 3.22
C ALA A 153 -8.11 -5.15 3.84
N LEU A 154 -9.44 -5.13 3.72
CA LEU A 154 -10.30 -6.23 4.15
C LEU A 154 -10.05 -7.53 3.34
N ARG A 155 -9.97 -7.45 2.01
CA ARG A 155 -9.65 -8.62 1.15
C ARG A 155 -8.29 -9.22 1.47
N ALA A 156 -7.28 -8.38 1.73
CA ALA A 156 -5.93 -8.83 2.11
C ALA A 156 -5.92 -9.46 3.52
N ALA A 157 -6.67 -8.91 4.47
CA ALA A 157 -6.82 -9.49 5.80
C ALA A 157 -7.53 -10.87 5.76
N GLU A 158 -8.60 -11.00 4.96
CA GLU A 158 -9.27 -12.27 4.68
C GLU A 158 -8.31 -13.27 4.02
N ALA A 159 -7.53 -12.83 3.03
CA ALA A 159 -6.54 -13.64 2.33
C ALA A 159 -5.50 -14.24 3.29
N VAL A 160 -4.86 -13.42 4.12
CA VAL A 160 -3.86 -13.91 5.09
C VAL A 160 -4.50 -14.82 6.14
N ARG A 161 -5.70 -14.49 6.63
CA ARG A 161 -6.43 -15.33 7.58
C ARG A 161 -6.80 -16.70 7.01
N SER A 162 -7.00 -16.81 5.70
CA SER A 162 -7.28 -18.08 5.02
C SER A 162 -6.05 -19.00 4.89
N LEU A 163 -4.83 -18.46 5.01
CA LEU A 163 -3.60 -19.24 4.97
C LEU A 163 -3.35 -19.99 6.30
N PRO A 164 -2.72 -21.18 6.25
CA PRO A 164 -2.14 -21.83 7.44
C PRO A 164 -1.21 -20.86 8.18
N ALA A 165 -1.16 -20.96 9.52
CA ALA A 165 -0.45 -19.98 10.34
C ALA A 165 1.04 -19.88 9.99
N GLU A 166 1.65 -21.01 9.67
CA GLU A 166 3.04 -21.17 9.22
C GLU A 166 3.33 -20.66 7.80
N ARG A 167 2.28 -20.28 7.04
CA ARG A 167 2.37 -19.67 5.69
C ARG A 167 2.06 -18.18 5.68
N ARG A 168 1.72 -17.58 6.83
CA ARG A 168 1.44 -16.15 6.95
C ARG A 168 2.75 -15.35 6.98
N PRO A 169 2.76 -14.10 6.47
CA PRO A 169 3.91 -13.20 6.62
C PRO A 169 4.24 -12.99 8.10
N SER A 170 5.54 -12.87 8.41
CA SER A 170 6.02 -12.69 9.79
C SER A 170 5.70 -11.29 10.35
N LYS A 171 5.54 -10.30 9.46
CA LYS A 171 5.02 -8.97 9.78
C LYS A 171 4.02 -8.48 8.75
N ILE A 172 3.01 -7.76 9.22
CA ILE A 172 1.96 -7.19 8.37
C ILE A 172 1.71 -5.75 8.82
N TYR A 173 1.88 -4.79 7.92
CA TYR A 173 1.76 -3.37 8.20
C TYR A 173 0.67 -2.71 7.36
N ALA A 174 -0.17 -1.92 8.01
CA ALA A 174 -1.24 -1.17 7.39
C ALA A 174 -0.84 0.32 7.29
N LEU A 175 -0.70 0.82 6.06
CA LEU A 175 -0.02 2.08 5.75
C LEU A 175 -1.01 3.20 5.34
N GLU A 176 -0.53 4.44 5.37
CA GLU A 176 -1.33 5.64 5.07
C GLU A 176 -1.39 6.03 3.58
N VAL A 177 -2.57 6.43 3.08
CA VAL A 177 -2.73 7.07 1.75
C VAL A 177 -3.66 8.28 1.78
N TRP A 178 -4.98 8.13 1.74
CA TRP A 178 -5.90 9.29 1.75
C TRP A 178 -6.14 9.83 3.15
N ARG A 179 -6.11 8.97 4.17
CA ARG A 179 -6.03 9.38 5.57
C ARG A 179 -4.60 9.19 6.07
N GLY A 180 -3.96 10.27 6.50
CA GLY A 180 -2.70 10.19 7.25
C GLY A 180 -2.94 9.60 8.64
N LEU A 181 -1.93 8.94 9.22
CA LEU A 181 -2.03 8.26 10.52
C LEU A 181 -1.51 9.09 11.71
N ASP A 182 -1.31 10.38 11.50
CA ASP A 182 -0.90 11.37 12.52
C ASP A 182 -1.82 11.38 13.78
N TRP A 183 -3.11 11.04 13.60
CA TRP A 183 -4.12 10.96 14.67
C TRP A 183 -3.93 9.79 15.65
N LEU A 184 -3.03 8.84 15.39
CA LEU A 184 -2.69 7.78 16.35
C LEU A 184 -1.96 8.37 17.57
N CYS A 185 -2.06 7.72 18.73
CA CYS A 185 -1.10 7.94 19.82
C CYS A 185 0.32 7.61 19.33
N ASP A 186 1.36 8.28 19.83
CA ASP A 186 2.72 8.12 19.29
C ASP A 186 3.28 6.71 19.51
N GLU A 187 2.87 6.05 20.59
CA GLU A 187 3.21 4.65 20.91
C GLU A 187 2.53 3.63 19.98
N ASP A 188 1.44 4.03 19.30
CA ASP A 188 0.69 3.21 18.34
C ASP A 188 1.22 3.40 16.89
N LYS A 189 2.09 4.39 16.64
CA LYS A 189 2.67 4.68 15.32
C LYS A 189 3.89 3.79 15.04
N THR A 190 3.86 3.06 13.92
CA THR A 190 5.08 2.50 13.29
C THR A 190 5.63 3.50 12.27
N CYS A 191 6.85 4.01 12.51
CA CYS A 191 7.52 4.92 11.58
C CYS A 191 8.35 4.15 10.54
N PHE A 192 8.18 4.51 9.28
CA PHE A 192 8.94 3.97 8.15
C PHE A 192 9.84 5.06 7.56
N ASP A 193 11.15 4.93 7.73
CA ASP A 193 12.12 5.87 7.15
C ASP A 193 12.08 5.85 5.61
N THR A 194 11.89 7.03 5.03
CA THR A 194 11.84 7.30 3.59
C THR A 194 12.92 8.29 3.14
N SER A 195 13.94 8.53 3.97
CA SER A 195 15.05 9.47 3.69
C SER A 195 16.00 8.93 2.62
N ALA A 196 16.14 7.61 2.52
CA ALA A 196 16.99 6.98 1.52
C ALA A 196 16.46 7.13 0.09
N HIS A 197 17.37 7.32 -0.87
CA HIS A 197 17.07 7.41 -2.32
C HIS A 197 16.00 8.46 -2.71
N PRO A 198 16.14 9.76 -2.34
CA PRO A 198 15.14 10.79 -2.65
C PRO A 198 14.88 10.96 -4.16
N ASN A 199 15.90 10.77 -5.00
CA ASN A 199 15.75 10.76 -6.46
C ASN A 199 14.86 9.60 -6.96
N LEU A 200 14.92 8.44 -6.30
CA LEU A 200 14.05 7.30 -6.60
C LEU A 200 12.61 7.60 -6.15
N ALA A 201 12.43 8.19 -4.96
CA ALA A 201 11.11 8.61 -4.47
C ALA A 201 10.40 9.55 -5.46
N ALA A 202 11.13 10.56 -5.95
CA ALA A 202 10.62 11.50 -6.94
C ALA A 202 10.34 10.83 -8.30
N ALA A 203 11.21 9.94 -8.76
CA ALA A 203 11.02 9.22 -10.03
C ALA A 203 9.83 8.26 -9.99
N LEU A 204 9.68 7.49 -8.90
CA LEU A 204 8.60 6.52 -8.69
C LEU A 204 7.22 7.18 -8.67
N LEU A 205 7.09 8.36 -8.07
CA LEU A 205 5.86 9.13 -8.12
C LEU A 205 5.69 9.83 -9.48
N GLY A 206 6.76 10.35 -10.06
CA GLY A 206 6.75 11.14 -11.30
C GLY A 206 6.42 10.38 -12.59
N VAL A 207 6.45 9.04 -12.61
CA VAL A 207 6.03 8.27 -13.80
C VAL A 207 4.52 8.28 -14.04
N TYR A 208 3.72 8.63 -13.01
CA TYR A 208 2.26 8.65 -13.01
C TYR A 208 1.66 9.95 -13.58
N ASP A 209 2.10 10.34 -14.77
CA ASP A 209 1.63 11.56 -15.45
C ASP A 209 0.09 11.62 -15.53
N SER A 210 -0.58 10.49 -15.79
CA SER A 210 -2.04 10.43 -15.89
C SER A 210 -2.80 10.61 -14.57
N GLN A 211 -2.13 10.46 -13.42
CA GLN A 211 -2.70 10.82 -12.10
C GLN A 211 -2.42 12.29 -11.76
N ILE A 212 -1.23 12.77 -12.13
CA ILE A 212 -0.69 14.09 -11.75
C ILE A 212 -1.28 15.21 -12.64
N ALA A 213 -1.42 14.97 -13.94
CA ALA A 213 -2.00 15.91 -14.91
C ALA A 213 -3.42 16.36 -14.53
N GLY A 214 -4.12 15.57 -13.71
CA GLY A 214 -5.39 15.88 -13.05
C GLY A 214 -5.40 17.12 -12.14
N GLY A 215 -4.27 17.81 -11.97
CA GLY A 215 -4.08 18.90 -11.02
C GLY A 215 -3.90 18.44 -9.58
N LYS A 216 -4.09 17.13 -9.31
CA LYS A 216 -3.77 16.50 -8.04
C LYS A 216 -2.30 16.08 -8.05
N ARG A 217 -1.43 16.98 -7.56
CA ARG A 217 0.01 16.77 -7.44
C ARG A 217 0.36 15.75 -6.34
N TYR A 218 -0.06 14.49 -6.53
CA TYR A 218 0.23 13.38 -5.61
C TYR A 218 1.73 13.18 -5.41
N ASP A 219 2.52 13.41 -6.46
CA ASP A 219 3.98 13.45 -6.44
C ASP A 219 4.55 14.43 -5.41
N SER A 220 4.00 15.65 -5.37
CA SER A 220 4.43 16.68 -4.41
C SER A 220 3.81 16.47 -3.03
N ALA A 221 2.55 16.02 -2.97
CA ALA A 221 1.80 15.86 -1.73
C ALA A 221 2.28 14.66 -0.90
N ALA A 222 2.66 13.54 -1.53
CA ALA A 222 3.19 12.37 -0.84
C ALA A 222 4.58 12.67 -0.23
N LEU A 223 5.48 13.29 -1.01
CA LEU A 223 6.79 13.73 -0.50
C LEU A 223 6.63 14.79 0.61
N GLY A 224 5.77 15.79 0.39
CA GLY A 224 5.48 16.82 1.39
C GLY A 224 4.90 16.27 2.69
N ARG A 225 4.03 15.24 2.62
CA ARG A 225 3.56 14.54 3.83
C ARG A 225 4.71 13.83 4.55
N ARG A 226 5.60 13.14 3.83
CA ARG A 226 6.70 12.41 4.49
C ARG A 226 7.66 13.33 5.25
N LEU A 227 7.93 14.52 4.70
CA LEU A 227 8.69 15.57 5.37
C LEU A 227 7.92 16.12 6.59
N ALA A 228 6.62 16.36 6.45
CA ALA A 228 5.78 16.84 7.55
C ALA A 228 5.70 15.82 8.71
N ASN A 229 5.46 14.55 8.40
CA ASN A 229 5.49 13.46 9.39
C ASN A 229 6.83 13.46 10.14
N ALA A 230 7.96 13.46 9.43
CA ALA A 230 9.28 13.48 10.04
C ALA A 230 9.47 14.67 10.99
N THR A 231 9.16 15.88 10.52
CA THR A 231 9.33 17.14 11.26
C THR A 231 8.40 17.28 12.47
N PHE A 232 7.20 16.69 12.42
CA PHE A 232 6.18 16.85 13.47
C PHE A 232 6.03 15.63 14.38
N TYR A 233 6.75 14.53 14.14
CA TYR A 233 6.63 13.29 14.92
C TYR A 233 6.95 13.49 16.41
N ALA A 234 8.09 14.13 16.73
CA ALA A 234 8.53 14.31 18.11
C ALA A 234 8.77 15.78 18.44
N SER A 235 7.94 16.33 19.33
CA SER A 235 7.96 17.78 19.66
C SER A 235 9.18 18.28 20.44
N HIS A 236 10.00 17.37 20.99
CA HIS A 236 11.12 17.70 21.89
C HIS A 236 12.41 16.88 21.63
N ASP A 237 12.38 15.93 20.69
CA ASP A 237 13.54 15.12 20.31
C ASP A 237 14.13 15.64 18.99
N THR A 238 15.37 15.24 18.69
CA THR A 238 15.97 15.48 17.36
C THR A 238 15.57 14.38 16.40
N ASP A 239 15.11 14.75 15.21
CA ASP A 239 14.67 13.83 14.16
C ASP A 239 15.70 12.72 13.88
N SER A 240 15.22 11.47 13.88
CA SER A 240 16.03 10.28 13.54
C SER A 240 15.94 9.88 12.06
N PHE A 241 15.09 10.57 11.30
CA PHE A 241 14.85 10.42 9.86
C PHE A 241 14.44 11.79 9.29
N GLU A 242 14.89 12.12 8.08
CA GLU A 242 14.55 13.39 7.41
C GLU A 242 13.18 13.34 6.71
N SER A 243 12.62 12.14 6.56
CA SER A 243 11.40 11.85 5.79
C SER A 243 10.84 10.51 6.27
N CYS A 244 9.55 10.43 6.63
CA CYS A 244 8.94 9.15 7.03
C CYS A 244 7.46 8.98 6.63
N SER A 245 7.03 7.73 6.49
CA SER A 245 5.61 7.37 6.41
C SER A 245 5.16 6.66 7.68
N TYR A 246 3.90 6.84 8.07
CA TYR A 246 3.32 6.13 9.21
C TYR A 246 2.57 4.86 8.79
N GLY A 247 2.54 3.89 9.70
CA GLY A 247 1.73 2.69 9.58
C GLY A 247 1.38 2.09 10.95
N ILE A 248 0.55 1.05 10.93
CA ILE A 248 0.16 0.26 12.11
C ILE A 248 0.66 -1.18 11.90
N ASP A 249 1.31 -1.77 12.91
CA ASP A 249 1.57 -3.22 12.93
C ASP A 249 0.26 -3.97 13.21
N ILE A 250 -0.25 -4.69 12.22
CA ILE A 250 -1.52 -5.44 12.31
C ILE A 250 -1.28 -6.95 12.47
N THR A 251 -0.04 -7.39 12.71
CA THR A 251 0.35 -8.82 12.71
C THR A 251 -0.47 -9.64 13.72
N ASP A 252 -0.57 -9.15 14.96
CA ASP A 252 -1.31 -9.85 16.03
C ASP A 252 -2.82 -9.83 15.78
N PHE A 253 -3.33 -8.72 15.25
CA PHE A 253 -4.73 -8.60 14.81
C PHE A 253 -5.07 -9.64 13.74
N ILE A 254 -4.24 -9.77 12.70
CA ILE A 254 -4.46 -10.73 11.61
C ILE A 254 -4.42 -12.18 12.14
N ASN A 255 -3.53 -12.47 13.09
CA ASN A 255 -3.44 -13.80 13.70
C ASN A 255 -4.56 -14.12 14.70
N GLY A 256 -5.19 -13.11 15.29
CA GLY A 256 -6.39 -13.23 16.12
C GLY A 256 -7.71 -13.33 15.34
N THR A 257 -8.82 -13.37 16.08
CA THR A 257 -10.19 -13.48 15.56
C THR A 257 -10.98 -12.17 15.56
N GLY A 258 -10.33 -11.04 15.90
CA GLY A 258 -10.99 -9.73 16.02
C GLY A 258 -11.54 -9.20 14.70
N SER A 259 -12.56 -8.35 14.77
CA SER A 259 -13.08 -7.65 13.58
C SER A 259 -12.19 -6.43 13.23
N PRO A 260 -12.02 -6.09 11.95
CA PRO A 260 -11.28 -4.89 11.54
C PRO A 260 -11.89 -3.59 12.10
N GLN A 261 -13.20 -3.57 12.31
CA GLN A 261 -13.94 -2.45 12.90
C GLN A 261 -13.53 -2.25 14.36
N ASP A 262 -13.59 -3.31 15.18
CA ASP A 262 -13.24 -3.20 16.61
C ASP A 262 -11.77 -2.81 16.77
N PHE A 263 -10.89 -3.45 16.00
CA PHE A 263 -9.46 -3.15 15.98
C PHE A 263 -9.16 -1.68 15.70
N ILE A 264 -9.74 -1.08 14.66
CA ILE A 264 -9.47 0.33 14.34
C ILE A 264 -10.16 1.29 15.32
N CYS A 265 -11.33 0.92 15.86
CA CYS A 265 -12.02 1.70 16.89
C CYS A 265 -11.24 1.77 18.21
N GLU A 266 -10.45 0.75 18.58
CA GLU A 266 -9.59 0.82 19.76
C GLU A 266 -8.61 1.99 19.69
N TYR A 267 -7.93 2.20 18.56
CA TYR A 267 -7.02 3.34 18.37
C TYR A 267 -7.75 4.69 18.45
N ILE A 268 -8.97 4.77 17.91
CA ILE A 268 -9.80 5.99 17.99
C ILE A 268 -10.13 6.33 19.45
N HIS A 269 -10.51 5.32 20.25
CA HIS A 269 -10.78 5.50 21.68
C HIS A 269 -9.51 5.82 22.50
N ARG A 270 -8.35 5.26 22.13
CA ARG A 270 -7.05 5.62 22.74
C ARG A 270 -6.74 7.10 22.49
N PHE A 271 -6.83 7.56 21.25
CA PHE A 271 -6.63 8.97 20.90
C PHE A 271 -7.63 9.90 21.61
N GLU A 272 -8.93 9.55 21.64
CA GLU A 272 -9.92 10.34 22.39
C GLU A 272 -9.54 10.46 23.88
N LYS A 273 -9.18 9.34 24.51
CA LYS A 273 -8.76 9.28 25.91
C LYS A 273 -7.52 10.15 26.14
N GLU A 274 -6.50 10.00 25.32
CA GLU A 274 -5.23 10.71 25.44
C GLU A 274 -5.43 12.24 25.33
N VAL A 275 -6.24 12.69 24.37
CA VAL A 275 -6.61 14.11 24.22
C VAL A 275 -7.34 14.63 25.46
N ARG A 276 -8.31 13.86 26.01
CA ARG A 276 -9.03 14.23 27.24
C ARG A 276 -8.12 14.33 28.44
N GLU A 277 -7.24 13.35 28.66
CA GLU A 277 -6.29 13.32 29.77
C GLU A 277 -5.24 14.43 29.65
N ARG A 278 -4.74 14.69 28.44
CA ARG A 278 -3.78 15.77 28.14
C ARG A 278 -4.38 17.15 28.41
N ILE A 279 -5.64 17.38 28.01
CA ILE A 279 -6.36 18.63 28.30
C ILE A 279 -6.64 18.78 29.80
N GLY A 280 -7.14 17.74 30.47
CA GLY A 280 -7.43 17.77 31.91
C GLY A 280 -6.21 18.14 32.75
N ARG A 281 -5.08 17.45 32.51
CA ARG A 281 -3.79 17.71 33.17
C ARG A 281 -3.24 19.13 33.00
N LEU A 282 -3.69 19.87 31.97
CA LEU A 282 -3.23 21.22 31.65
C LEU A 282 -4.29 22.31 31.94
N SER A 283 -5.46 21.91 32.46
CA SER A 283 -6.58 22.80 32.79
C SER A 283 -6.82 22.96 34.29
N GLU A 284 -6.04 22.26 35.11
CA GLU A 284 -6.04 22.25 36.59
C GLU A 284 -4.67 22.71 37.13
#